data_AF-A0A6J1IIR7-F1
#
_entry.id   AF-A0A6J1IIR7-F1
#
_cell.length_a   1.000
_cell.length_b   1.000
_cell.length_c   1.000
_cell.angle_alpha   90.00
_cell.angle_beta   90.00
_cell.angle_gamma   90.00
#
_symmetry.space_group_name_H-M   'P 1'
#
loop_
_entity.id
_entity.type
_entity.pdbx_description
1 polymer ?
#
loop_
_entity_poly.entity_id
_entity_poly.type
_entity_poly.pdbx_seq_one_letter_code
_entity_poly.pdbx_strand_id
1 'polypeptide(L)'
;MADVLPSCRSPAAMKVAGGDELSAKEENVDGSAMAVDSDVNFEAEALKLRGQWELASVLNFLNVFEPLIGKSLRISAEEIEKGLIMPDSSLVELHIVLLKGILPPVSKMLNGSNAWVTVLCKKLAQWWPRVAEGEIPIKAFKGEEISNYKNLDPTKRLLLLKALCQIRADQDDAVSYISDCSKDKTQISCFQKDKFGGDGNGVSYWYDGNPFVGYRLYREVIKCDRKKKGKQKGSISLPKFSTRWETMATNLEEFHKVKDNFLCSKISSEFAVGRKIESDAIPVLEKLRKSKERSLKRKHRKSMLLNGFKKSCIVGVTRTCRIRAPVNYTFEEYNRAIDDAIGISRTLGCWLLLIM
;
A
#
# COMPACT_ATOMS: atom_id res chain seq x y z
N MET A 1 -70.35 38.89 -24.81
CA MET A 1 -71.27 39.55 -23.85
C MET A 1 -70.96 38.93 -22.50
N ALA A 2 -70.06 39.56 -21.75
CA ALA A 2 -70.41 40.54 -20.70
C ALA A 2 -70.93 39.81 -19.46
N ASP A 3 -70.50 40.06 -18.23
CA ASP A 3 -69.44 40.85 -17.63
C ASP A 3 -69.60 40.63 -16.10
N VAL A 4 -68.63 41.09 -15.31
CA VAL A 4 -68.86 41.69 -13.96
C VAL A 4 -69.09 40.77 -12.73
N LEU A 5 -68.05 40.75 -11.88
CA LEU A 5 -68.07 40.55 -10.40
C LEU A 5 -68.90 41.66 -9.71
N PRO A 6 -69.29 41.58 -8.41
CA PRO A 6 -68.41 42.21 -7.39
C PRO A 6 -68.55 41.74 -5.90
N SER A 7 -67.57 42.19 -5.10
CA SER A 7 -67.68 42.64 -3.68
C SER A 7 -67.77 41.59 -2.57
N CYS A 8 -67.11 41.68 -1.40
CA CYS A 8 -66.81 42.83 -0.52
C CYS A 8 -65.55 42.61 0.37
N ARG A 9 -65.09 43.73 0.96
CA ARG A 9 -63.86 44.04 1.74
C ARG A 9 -63.76 43.48 3.19
N SER A 10 -62.52 43.12 3.57
CA SER A 10 -61.60 43.47 4.72
C SER A 10 -62.14 43.94 6.11
N PRO A 11 -61.33 44.09 7.21
CA PRO A 11 -59.85 44.04 7.35
C PRO A 11 -59.21 43.51 8.69
N ALA A 12 -57.87 43.49 8.69
CA ALA A 12 -56.90 43.85 9.76
C ALA A 12 -56.61 42.93 10.95
N ALA A 13 -55.34 42.49 11.04
CA ALA A 13 -54.46 42.79 12.18
C ALA A 13 -52.98 42.76 11.74
N MET A 14 -52.28 43.82 12.11
CA MET A 14 -50.93 44.23 11.72
C MET A 14 -49.97 43.98 12.91
N LYS A 15 -48.65 43.95 12.61
CA LYS A 15 -47.48 44.27 13.48
C LYS A 15 -46.77 43.12 14.21
N VAL A 16 -45.43 43.06 14.32
CA VAL A 16 -44.30 43.95 13.93
C VAL A 16 -43.07 43.06 13.65
N ALA A 17 -42.29 43.43 12.63
CA ALA A 17 -40.89 43.06 12.47
C ALA A 17 -40.00 44.23 12.93
N GLY A 18 -38.89 43.92 13.59
CA GLY A 18 -37.80 44.85 13.89
C GLY A 18 -36.50 44.03 14.01
N GLY A 19 -35.56 44.29 13.12
CA GLY A 19 -34.23 43.69 13.13
C GLY A 19 -33.25 44.48 13.99
N ASP A 20 -32.06 43.91 14.19
CA ASP A 20 -30.83 44.62 14.50
C ASP A 20 -29.63 43.82 13.96
N GLU A 21 -28.75 44.53 13.25
CA GLU A 21 -27.39 44.12 12.89
C GLU A 21 -26.54 43.85 14.13
N LEU A 22 -25.53 42.98 14.04
CA LEU A 22 -24.24 43.16 14.73
C LEU A 22 -23.14 42.21 14.20
N SER A 23 -22.14 42.86 13.60
CA SER A 23 -20.68 42.67 13.71
C SER A 23 -19.99 41.32 13.49
N ALA A 24 -18.95 41.44 12.65
CA ALA A 24 -17.87 40.48 12.44
C ALA A 24 -17.11 40.15 13.74
N LYS A 25 -16.83 38.85 13.91
CA LYS A 25 -15.65 38.37 14.60
C LYS A 25 -14.98 37.30 13.74
N GLU A 26 -13.79 37.64 13.27
CA GLU A 26 -12.77 36.67 12.88
C GLU A 26 -12.48 35.81 14.11
N GLU A 27 -12.84 34.53 14.05
CA GLU A 27 -12.39 33.54 15.01
C GLU A 27 -11.45 32.60 14.27
N ASN A 28 -10.16 32.74 14.57
CA ASN A 28 -9.10 31.82 14.18
C ASN A 28 -9.43 30.44 14.76
N VAL A 29 -10.02 29.57 13.93
CA VAL A 29 -10.22 28.16 14.28
C VAL A 29 -8.90 27.44 14.07
N ASP A 30 -8.31 27.13 15.22
CA ASP A 30 -7.19 26.23 15.47
C ASP A 30 -7.22 24.99 14.55
N GLY A 31 -6.22 24.89 13.67
CA GLY A 31 -6.08 23.86 12.64
C GLY A 31 -5.70 22.47 13.17
N SER A 32 -5.72 22.24 14.48
CA SER A 32 -5.26 20.99 15.09
C SER A 32 -6.37 19.97 15.36
N ALA A 33 -7.64 20.37 15.50
CA ALA A 33 -8.73 19.45 15.86
C ALA A 33 -9.27 18.65 14.66
N MET A 34 -9.31 19.25 13.46
CA MET A 34 -9.86 18.61 12.24
C MET A 34 -9.03 17.42 11.72
N ALA A 35 -7.72 17.39 12.00
CA ALA A 35 -6.86 16.30 11.53
C ALA A 35 -7.12 14.99 12.29
N VAL A 36 -7.40 15.06 13.59
CA VAL A 36 -7.58 13.89 14.46
C VAL A 36 -8.86 13.13 14.11
N ASP A 37 -9.96 13.85 13.85
CA ASP A 37 -11.25 13.22 13.48
C ASP A 37 -11.18 12.55 12.10
N SER A 38 -10.41 13.11 11.16
CA SER A 38 -10.23 12.53 9.83
C SER A 38 -9.44 11.22 9.85
N ASP A 39 -8.42 11.11 10.70
CA ASP A 39 -7.59 9.90 10.85
C ASP A 39 -8.36 8.78 11.58
N VAL A 40 -9.19 9.11 12.56
CA VAL A 40 -10.03 8.14 13.27
C VAL A 40 -11.10 7.54 12.34
N ASN A 41 -11.72 8.37 11.49
CA ASN A 41 -12.68 7.86 10.50
C ASN A 41 -12.01 6.95 9.47
N PHE A 42 -10.79 7.28 9.04
CA PHE A 42 -10.02 6.46 8.11
C PHE A 42 -9.73 5.06 8.67
N GLU A 43 -9.24 4.97 9.92
CA GLU A 43 -8.90 3.67 10.51
C GLU A 43 -10.16 2.81 10.73
N ALA A 44 -11.30 3.42 11.08
CA ALA A 44 -12.56 2.71 11.20
C ALA A 44 -13.02 2.11 9.85
N GLU A 45 -12.92 2.87 8.76
CA GLU A 45 -13.21 2.37 7.42
C GLU A 45 -12.20 1.30 6.97
N ALA A 46 -10.91 1.47 7.29
CA ALA A 46 -9.88 0.48 7.00
C ALA A 46 -10.13 -0.85 7.73
N LEU A 47 -10.54 -0.80 9.00
CA LEU A 47 -10.93 -1.99 9.78
C LEU A 47 -12.15 -2.69 9.17
N LYS A 48 -13.13 -1.94 8.67
CA LYS A 48 -14.29 -2.50 7.95
C LYS A 48 -13.85 -3.24 6.69
N LEU A 49 -12.92 -2.68 5.91
CA LEU A 49 -12.35 -3.33 4.72
C LEU A 49 -11.52 -4.57 5.09
N ARG A 50 -10.72 -4.52 6.16
CA ARG A 50 -9.93 -5.66 6.66
C ARG A 50 -10.79 -6.81 7.19
N GLY A 51 -12.02 -6.53 7.62
CA GLY A 51 -12.99 -7.55 8.00
C GLY A 51 -13.59 -8.32 6.82
N GLN A 52 -13.35 -7.88 5.58
CA GLN A 52 -13.88 -8.47 4.37
C GLN A 52 -12.87 -9.43 3.73
N TRP A 53 -13.32 -10.65 3.44
CA TRP A 53 -12.50 -11.67 2.77
C TRP A 53 -12.14 -11.23 1.35
N GLU A 54 -12.96 -10.35 0.75
CA GLU A 54 -12.74 -9.75 -0.56
C GLU A 54 -11.40 -9.02 -0.62
N LEU A 55 -11.02 -8.29 0.44
CA LEU A 55 -9.72 -7.62 0.49
C LEU A 55 -8.57 -8.63 0.46
N ALA A 56 -8.65 -9.67 1.29
CA ALA A 56 -7.65 -10.73 1.30
C ALA A 56 -7.54 -11.42 -0.07
N SER A 57 -8.67 -11.64 -0.75
CA SER A 57 -8.69 -12.24 -2.09
C SER A 57 -8.00 -11.38 -3.15
N VAL A 58 -8.23 -10.06 -3.10
CA VAL A 58 -7.58 -9.09 -4.00
C VAL A 58 -6.07 -9.07 -3.75
N LEU A 59 -5.65 -8.97 -2.48
CA LEU A 59 -4.23 -8.96 -2.13
C LEU A 59 -3.51 -10.25 -2.56
N ASN A 60 -4.14 -11.41 -2.34
CA ASN A 60 -3.61 -12.69 -2.79
C ASN A 60 -3.51 -12.73 -4.32
N PHE A 61 -4.52 -12.26 -5.05
CA PHE A 61 -4.49 -12.19 -6.50
C PHE A 61 -3.31 -11.35 -7.01
N LEU A 62 -3.11 -10.16 -6.45
CA LEU A 62 -2.00 -9.28 -6.84
C LEU A 62 -0.63 -9.90 -6.54
N ASN A 63 -0.52 -10.69 -5.47
CA ASN A 63 0.70 -11.42 -5.12
C ASN A 63 0.99 -12.56 -6.11
N VAL A 64 0.00 -13.40 -6.38
CA VAL A 64 0.13 -14.59 -7.23
C VAL A 64 0.37 -14.23 -8.70
N PHE A 65 -0.32 -13.21 -9.19
CA PHE A 65 -0.25 -12.76 -10.59
C PHE A 65 0.64 -11.52 -10.78
N GLU A 66 1.52 -11.20 -9.82
CA GLU A 66 2.54 -10.13 -9.98
C GLU A 66 3.28 -10.24 -11.33
N PRO A 67 3.67 -11.43 -11.83
CA PRO A 67 4.37 -11.56 -13.11
C PRO A 67 3.56 -11.07 -14.33
N LEU A 68 2.22 -11.14 -14.28
CA LEU A 68 1.33 -10.75 -15.38
C LEU A 68 0.89 -9.29 -15.30
N ILE A 69 0.75 -8.75 -14.09
CA ILE A 69 0.32 -7.37 -13.84
C ILE A 69 1.49 -6.39 -14.08
N GLY A 70 2.72 -6.86 -13.85
CA GLY A 70 3.94 -6.12 -14.10
C GLY A 70 4.51 -5.48 -12.83
N LYS A 71 5.85 -5.48 -12.74
CA LYS A 71 6.62 -5.01 -11.56
C LYS A 71 6.48 -3.50 -11.27
N SER A 72 5.91 -2.73 -12.18
CA SER A 72 5.69 -1.29 -12.00
C SER A 72 4.61 -1.00 -10.96
N LEU A 73 3.65 -1.92 -10.78
CA LEU A 73 2.49 -1.72 -9.92
C LEU A 73 2.70 -2.32 -8.52
N ARG A 74 3.86 -2.07 -7.91
CA ARG A 74 4.16 -2.51 -6.54
C ARG A 74 3.47 -1.59 -5.54
N ILE A 75 2.20 -1.88 -5.29
CA ILE A 75 1.35 -1.17 -4.35
C ILE A 75 1.28 -1.97 -3.04
N SER A 76 1.40 -1.29 -1.90
CA SER A 76 1.24 -1.92 -0.58
C SER A 76 -0.23 -2.17 -0.26
N ALA A 77 -0.51 -3.10 0.66
CA ALA A 77 -1.88 -3.36 1.06
C ALA A 77 -2.53 -2.15 1.76
N GLU A 78 -1.74 -1.35 2.49
CA GLU A 78 -2.17 -0.11 3.13
C GLU A 78 -2.45 0.98 2.10
N GLU A 79 -1.69 1.03 1.01
CA GLU A 79 -1.94 1.95 -0.11
C GLU A 79 -3.24 1.58 -0.84
N ILE A 80 -3.55 0.28 -0.99
CA ILE A 80 -4.82 -0.19 -1.55
C ILE A 80 -5.99 0.17 -0.62
N GLU A 81 -5.88 -0.07 0.68
CA GLU A 81 -6.89 0.34 1.66
C GLU A 81 -7.15 1.85 1.59
N LYS A 82 -6.07 2.64 1.56
CA LYS A 82 -6.16 4.09 1.44
C LYS A 82 -6.83 4.51 0.14
N GLY A 83 -6.44 3.93 -0.99
CA GLY A 83 -7.04 4.20 -2.28
C GLY A 83 -8.53 3.82 -2.33
N LEU A 84 -8.93 2.74 -1.66
CA LEU A 84 -10.32 2.31 -1.60
C LEU A 84 -11.19 3.25 -0.78
N ILE A 85 -10.64 3.87 0.26
CA ILE A 85 -11.33 4.87 1.08
C ILE A 85 -11.35 6.22 0.34
N MET A 86 -10.18 6.69 -0.05
CA MET A 86 -9.95 7.93 -0.80
C MET A 86 -9.30 7.60 -2.16
N PRO A 87 -10.08 7.57 -3.26
CA PRO A 87 -9.57 7.23 -4.59
C PRO A 87 -8.34 8.05 -4.98
N ASP A 88 -7.21 7.36 -5.14
CA ASP A 88 -5.91 7.94 -5.46
C ASP A 88 -5.44 7.54 -6.87
N SER A 89 -4.33 8.10 -7.32
CA SER A 89 -3.75 7.77 -8.62
C SER A 89 -3.30 6.31 -8.71
N SER A 90 -2.85 5.72 -7.60
CA SER A 90 -2.33 4.34 -7.55
C SER A 90 -3.45 3.32 -7.76
N LEU A 91 -4.60 3.52 -7.10
CA LEU A 91 -5.78 2.69 -7.29
C LEU A 91 -6.33 2.82 -8.71
N VAL A 92 -6.32 4.02 -9.29
CA VAL A 92 -6.73 4.23 -10.69
C VAL A 92 -5.81 3.47 -11.64
N GLU A 93 -4.49 3.54 -11.43
CA GLU A 93 -3.52 2.79 -12.23
C GLU A 93 -3.75 1.28 -12.11
N LEU A 94 -4.03 0.78 -10.91
CA LEU A 94 -4.36 -0.63 -10.68
C LEU A 94 -5.59 -1.07 -11.48
N HIS A 95 -6.68 -0.30 -11.44
CA HIS A 95 -7.87 -0.61 -12.25
C HIS A 95 -7.55 -0.62 -13.74
N ILE A 96 -6.76 0.34 -14.22
CA ILE A 96 -6.36 0.42 -15.64
C ILE A 96 -5.53 -0.79 -16.05
N VAL A 97 -4.56 -1.20 -15.23
CA VAL A 97 -3.71 -2.37 -15.53
C VAL A 97 -4.54 -3.65 -15.60
N LEU A 98 -5.44 -3.87 -14.65
CA LEU A 98 -6.33 -5.02 -14.66
C LEU A 98 -7.26 -5.01 -15.88
N LEU A 99 -7.83 -3.86 -16.22
CA LEU A 99 -8.69 -3.70 -17.40
C LEU A 99 -7.95 -3.95 -18.72
N LYS A 100 -6.69 -3.49 -18.84
CA LYS A 100 -5.87 -3.74 -20.02
C LYS A 100 -5.64 -5.24 -20.26
N GLY A 101 -5.46 -6.02 -19.20
CA GLY A 101 -5.34 -7.47 -19.29
C GLY A 101 -6.62 -8.19 -19.71
N ILE A 102 -7.78 -7.61 -19.43
CA ILE A 102 -9.10 -8.15 -19.84
C ILE A 102 -9.47 -7.72 -21.28
N LEU A 103 -8.85 -6.66 -21.79
CA LEU A 103 -9.24 -5.97 -23.03
C LEU A 103 -8.22 -5.96 -24.17
N PRO A 104 -7.52 -7.05 -24.54
CA PRO A 104 -6.87 -7.07 -25.85
C PRO A 104 -7.95 -6.95 -26.95
N PRO A 105 -7.91 -5.97 -27.90
CA PRO A 105 -6.81 -5.05 -28.25
C PRO A 105 -7.07 -3.55 -27.94
N VAL A 106 -8.02 -3.19 -27.06
CA VAL A 106 -8.50 -1.80 -26.86
C VAL A 106 -7.67 -1.03 -25.79
N SER A 107 -6.35 -1.17 -25.81
CA SER A 107 -5.47 -0.51 -24.82
C SER A 107 -5.35 1.02 -25.00
N LYS A 108 -5.68 1.53 -26.20
CA LYS A 108 -5.47 2.94 -26.57
C LYS A 108 -6.39 3.92 -25.84
N MET A 109 -7.59 3.51 -25.42
CA MET A 109 -8.57 4.40 -24.77
C MET A 109 -8.33 4.62 -23.28
N LEU A 110 -7.43 3.84 -22.66
CA LEU A 110 -7.25 3.80 -21.20
C LEU A 110 -6.07 4.65 -20.69
N ASN A 111 -5.34 5.33 -21.57
CA ASN A 111 -4.23 6.19 -21.17
C ASN A 111 -4.74 7.59 -20.81
N GLY A 112 -4.74 7.92 -19.52
CA GLY A 112 -4.85 9.30 -19.01
C GLY A 112 -6.26 9.91 -18.90
N SER A 113 -7.33 9.17 -19.21
CA SER A 113 -8.70 9.68 -19.09
C SER A 113 -9.51 8.91 -18.04
N ASN A 114 -10.45 9.60 -17.38
CA ASN A 114 -11.47 8.98 -16.50
C ASN A 114 -12.39 7.99 -17.24
N ALA A 115 -12.19 7.78 -18.55
CA ALA A 115 -12.94 6.81 -19.36
C ALA A 115 -12.76 5.36 -18.89
N TRP A 116 -11.74 5.07 -18.08
CA TRP A 116 -11.56 3.74 -17.48
C TRP A 116 -12.78 3.32 -16.63
N VAL A 117 -13.46 4.27 -15.97
CA VAL A 117 -14.68 3.98 -15.18
C VAL A 117 -15.83 3.55 -16.09
N THR A 118 -16.01 4.22 -17.22
CA THR A 118 -17.01 3.85 -18.22
C THR A 118 -16.74 2.45 -18.78
N VAL A 119 -15.47 2.15 -19.08
CA VAL A 119 -15.03 0.84 -19.56
C VAL A 119 -15.26 -0.23 -18.49
N LEU A 120 -14.94 0.08 -17.23
CA LEU A 120 -15.20 -0.78 -16.08
C LEU A 120 -16.68 -1.15 -16.00
N CYS A 121 -17.57 -0.17 -15.99
CA CYS A 121 -19.01 -0.39 -15.91
C CYS A 121 -19.52 -1.30 -17.03
N LYS A 122 -19.07 -1.07 -18.27
CA LYS A 122 -19.46 -1.90 -19.43
C LYS A 122 -18.98 -3.35 -19.27
N LYS A 123 -17.75 -3.55 -18.79
CA LYS A 123 -17.19 -4.89 -18.58
C LYS A 123 -17.87 -5.60 -17.43
N LEU A 124 -18.06 -4.94 -16.30
CA LEU A 124 -18.77 -5.52 -15.17
C LEU A 124 -20.20 -5.88 -15.56
N ALA A 125 -20.93 -5.04 -16.30
CA ALA A 125 -22.29 -5.39 -16.76
C ALA A 125 -22.36 -6.73 -17.53
N GLN A 126 -21.34 -7.04 -18.33
CA GLN A 126 -21.25 -8.30 -19.07
C GLN A 126 -20.94 -9.50 -18.16
N TRP A 127 -20.05 -9.33 -17.18
CA TRP A 127 -19.48 -10.43 -16.39
C TRP A 127 -20.11 -10.59 -15.00
N TRP A 128 -20.83 -9.59 -14.50
CA TRP A 128 -21.36 -9.53 -13.14
C TRP A 128 -22.14 -10.77 -12.73
N PRO A 129 -23.06 -11.32 -13.54
CA PRO A 129 -23.83 -12.51 -13.16
C PRO A 129 -22.96 -13.75 -12.88
N ARG A 130 -21.69 -13.75 -13.31
CA ARG A 130 -20.74 -14.85 -13.09
C ARG A 130 -19.78 -14.60 -11.93
N VAL A 131 -19.54 -13.36 -11.54
CA VAL A 131 -18.46 -12.99 -10.59
C VAL A 131 -18.97 -12.47 -9.25
N ALA A 132 -20.21 -12.01 -9.18
CA ALA A 132 -20.78 -11.48 -7.95
C ALA A 132 -22.29 -11.71 -7.87
N GLU A 133 -22.78 -11.82 -6.63
CA GLU A 133 -24.20 -11.86 -6.33
C GLU A 133 -24.73 -10.45 -6.06
N GLY A 134 -25.99 -10.20 -6.40
CA GLY A 134 -26.66 -8.91 -6.18
C GLY A 134 -26.52 -7.91 -7.33
N GLU A 135 -26.90 -6.65 -7.06
CA GLU A 135 -26.88 -5.59 -8.07
C GLU A 135 -25.48 -4.99 -8.27
N ILE A 136 -25.20 -4.57 -9.50
CA ILE A 136 -23.94 -3.89 -9.84
C ILE A 136 -23.91 -2.53 -9.12
N PRO A 137 -22.89 -2.25 -8.28
CA PRO A 137 -22.81 -1.01 -7.51
C PRO A 137 -22.78 0.26 -8.35
N ILE A 138 -22.37 0.17 -9.61
CA ILE A 138 -22.22 1.30 -10.53
C ILE A 138 -22.65 0.90 -11.94
N LYS A 139 -23.35 1.80 -12.63
CA LYS A 139 -23.80 1.62 -14.02
C LYS A 139 -23.29 2.79 -14.86
N ALA A 140 -22.95 2.52 -16.12
CA ALA A 140 -22.53 3.57 -17.04
C ALA A 140 -23.72 4.46 -17.39
N PHE A 141 -23.59 5.77 -17.19
CA PHE A 141 -24.63 6.74 -17.53
C PHE A 141 -24.02 8.06 -17.95
N LYS A 142 -23.79 8.21 -19.26
CA LYS A 142 -23.38 9.47 -19.92
C LYS A 142 -22.26 10.26 -19.22
N GLY A 143 -21.35 9.60 -18.48
CA GLY A 143 -20.21 10.22 -17.79
C GLY A 143 -20.42 10.50 -16.30
N GLU A 144 -21.65 10.41 -15.79
CA GLU A 144 -21.94 10.56 -14.35
C GLU A 144 -21.30 9.45 -13.50
N GLU A 145 -21.00 8.31 -14.12
CA GLU A 145 -20.32 7.20 -13.44
C GLU A 145 -18.98 7.61 -12.82
N ILE A 146 -18.28 8.60 -13.37
CA ILE A 146 -16.97 9.03 -12.87
C ILE A 146 -17.11 9.67 -11.48
N SER A 147 -18.09 10.55 -11.32
CA SER A 147 -18.41 11.19 -10.04
C SER A 147 -19.01 10.18 -9.07
N ASN A 148 -19.88 9.30 -9.57
CA ASN A 148 -20.51 8.27 -8.75
C ASN A 148 -19.47 7.32 -8.15
N TYR A 149 -18.46 6.90 -8.92
CA TYR A 149 -17.38 6.05 -8.41
C TYR A 149 -16.64 6.70 -7.23
N LYS A 150 -16.35 8.00 -7.33
CA LYS A 150 -15.70 8.76 -6.24
C LYS A 150 -16.56 8.90 -4.99
N ASN A 151 -17.88 8.73 -5.10
CA ASN A 151 -18.80 8.82 -3.96
C ASN A 151 -19.28 7.45 -3.46
N LEU A 152 -18.83 6.34 -4.06
CA LEU A 152 -19.19 4.99 -3.62
C LEU A 152 -18.65 4.66 -2.22
N ASP A 153 -19.37 3.84 -1.46
CA ASP A 153 -18.85 3.26 -0.22
C ASP A 153 -17.58 2.44 -0.53
N PRO A 154 -16.53 2.50 0.33
CA PRO A 154 -15.28 1.77 0.13
C PRO A 154 -15.49 0.25 -0.07
N THR A 155 -16.47 -0.35 0.63
CA THR A 155 -16.86 -1.76 0.46
C THR A 155 -17.30 -2.05 -0.97
N LYS A 156 -18.10 -1.15 -1.55
CA LYS A 156 -18.59 -1.30 -2.92
C LYS A 156 -17.43 -1.17 -3.90
N ARG A 157 -16.49 -0.24 -3.68
CA ARG A 157 -15.27 -0.13 -4.51
C ARG A 157 -14.43 -1.40 -4.43
N LEU A 158 -14.28 -1.98 -3.23
CA LEU A 158 -13.59 -3.25 -3.04
C LEU A 158 -14.27 -4.40 -3.78
N LEU A 159 -15.61 -4.49 -3.75
CA LEU A 159 -16.35 -5.48 -4.51
C LEU A 159 -16.12 -5.37 -6.03
N LEU A 160 -16.07 -4.14 -6.56
CA LEU A 160 -15.75 -3.90 -7.98
C LEU A 160 -14.32 -4.37 -8.31
N LEU A 161 -13.36 -4.07 -7.44
CA LEU A 161 -11.96 -4.48 -7.61
C LEU A 161 -11.79 -6.00 -7.53
N LYS A 162 -12.48 -6.67 -6.59
CA LYS A 162 -12.53 -8.13 -6.48
C LYS A 162 -13.12 -8.75 -7.73
N ALA A 163 -14.24 -8.22 -8.23
CA ALA A 163 -14.86 -8.71 -9.46
C ALA A 163 -13.90 -8.60 -10.65
N LEU A 164 -13.17 -7.48 -10.78
CA LEU A 164 -12.13 -7.34 -11.79
C LEU A 164 -11.02 -8.40 -11.66
N CYS A 165 -10.53 -8.66 -10.45
CA CYS A 165 -9.50 -9.67 -10.21
C CYS A 165 -9.99 -11.06 -10.65
N GLN A 166 -11.26 -11.40 -10.39
CA GLN A 166 -11.84 -12.67 -10.84
C GLN A 166 -11.94 -12.76 -12.36
N ILE A 167 -12.44 -11.72 -13.03
CA ILE A 167 -12.48 -11.68 -14.51
C ILE A 167 -11.07 -11.81 -15.07
N ARG A 168 -10.09 -11.19 -14.42
CA ARG A 168 -8.68 -11.22 -14.83
C ARG A 168 -8.05 -12.60 -14.66
N ALA A 169 -8.42 -13.35 -13.62
CA ALA A 169 -7.97 -14.71 -13.38
C ALA A 169 -8.46 -15.69 -14.46
N ASP A 170 -9.63 -15.42 -15.05
CA ASP A 170 -10.23 -16.23 -16.10
C ASP A 170 -9.71 -15.88 -17.52
N GLN A 171 -8.80 -14.92 -17.67
CA GLN A 171 -8.23 -14.57 -18.98
C GLN A 171 -7.18 -15.60 -19.43
N ASP A 172 -7.07 -15.77 -20.76
CA ASP A 172 -6.22 -16.80 -21.38
C ASP A 172 -4.75 -16.76 -20.93
N ASP A 173 -4.20 -15.57 -20.71
CA ASP A 173 -2.82 -15.41 -20.26
C ASP A 173 -2.64 -15.82 -18.79
N ALA A 174 -3.62 -15.56 -17.92
CA ALA A 174 -3.64 -16.03 -16.54
C ALA A 174 -3.81 -17.56 -16.46
N VAL A 175 -4.71 -18.11 -17.28
CA VAL A 175 -4.91 -19.56 -17.38
C VAL A 175 -3.65 -20.24 -17.92
N SER A 176 -3.01 -19.65 -18.93
CA SER A 176 -1.75 -20.15 -19.50
C SER A 176 -0.63 -20.11 -18.46
N TYR A 177 -0.51 -19.01 -17.70
CA TYR A 177 0.45 -18.89 -16.61
C TYR A 177 0.27 -19.97 -15.53
N ILE A 178 -0.96 -20.23 -15.09
CA ILE A 178 -1.26 -21.31 -14.15
C ILE A 178 -0.87 -22.67 -14.75
N SER A 179 -1.23 -22.90 -16.02
CA SER A 179 -0.91 -24.14 -16.74
C SER A 179 0.59 -24.37 -16.81
N ASP A 180 1.37 -23.35 -17.15
CA ASP A 180 2.82 -23.45 -17.26
C ASP A 180 3.48 -23.66 -15.90
N CYS A 181 3.08 -22.92 -14.87
CA CYS A 181 3.53 -23.16 -13.51
C CYS A 181 3.13 -24.55 -12.97
N SER A 182 2.05 -25.16 -13.49
CA SER A 182 1.65 -26.51 -13.09
C SER A 182 2.53 -27.61 -13.67
N LYS A 183 3.13 -27.37 -14.85
CA LYS A 183 4.11 -28.28 -15.45
C LYS A 183 5.39 -28.31 -14.61
N ASP A 184 5.78 -27.15 -14.10
CA ASP A 184 6.87 -26.99 -13.15
C ASP A 184 6.38 -27.27 -11.72
N LYS A 185 6.27 -28.56 -11.34
CA LYS A 185 5.72 -29.05 -10.04
C LYS A 185 6.12 -28.26 -8.77
N THR A 186 7.25 -27.54 -8.79
CA THR A 186 7.74 -26.68 -7.71
C THR A 186 6.88 -25.43 -7.48
N GLN A 187 6.11 -24.94 -8.46
CA GLN A 187 5.40 -23.66 -8.38
C GLN A 187 3.90 -23.77 -8.03
N ILE A 188 3.31 -24.97 -7.98
CA ILE A 188 1.86 -25.13 -7.73
C ILE A 188 1.45 -24.59 -6.34
N SER A 189 2.34 -24.67 -5.35
CA SER A 189 2.12 -24.15 -4.00
C SER A 189 1.98 -22.62 -3.93
N CYS A 190 2.32 -21.89 -5.01
CA CYS A 190 2.09 -20.45 -5.04
C CYS A 190 0.61 -20.09 -5.24
N PHE A 191 -0.17 -20.96 -5.89
CA PHE A 191 -1.61 -20.77 -6.13
C PHE A 191 -2.46 -21.37 -5.02
N GLN A 192 -2.06 -22.54 -4.51
CA GLN A 192 -2.75 -23.21 -3.41
C GLN A 192 -2.08 -22.81 -2.09
N LYS A 193 -2.75 -21.94 -1.34
CA LYS A 193 -2.27 -21.55 -0.01
C LYS A 193 -2.51 -22.70 0.96
N ASP A 194 -1.45 -23.10 1.65
CA ASP A 194 -1.54 -24.03 2.77
C ASP A 194 -2.04 -23.29 4.01
N LYS A 195 -2.85 -24.00 4.80
CA LYS A 195 -3.30 -23.48 6.09
C LYS A 195 -2.09 -23.30 7.00
N PHE A 196 -1.97 -22.11 7.59
CA PHE A 196 -0.90 -21.84 8.54
C PHE A 196 -1.09 -22.67 9.82
N GLY A 197 -2.35 -22.83 10.23
CA GLY A 197 -2.80 -23.78 11.24
C GLY A 197 -4.30 -23.73 11.40
N GLY A 198 -4.86 -24.47 12.35
CA GLY A 198 -6.29 -24.47 12.58
C GLY A 198 -6.70 -25.56 13.55
N ASP A 199 -7.95 -25.51 13.96
CA ASP A 199 -8.60 -26.60 14.67
C ASP A 199 -9.46 -27.45 13.73
N GLY A 200 -9.83 -28.64 14.18
CA GLY A 200 -10.82 -29.48 13.48
C GLY A 200 -12.26 -28.97 13.63
N ASN A 201 -12.47 -27.87 14.36
CA ASN A 201 -13.77 -27.33 14.71
C ASN A 201 -14.23 -26.19 13.78
N GLY A 202 -13.46 -25.91 12.72
CA GLY A 202 -13.80 -24.94 11.69
C GLY A 202 -13.06 -23.60 11.81
N VAL A 203 -12.10 -23.45 12.72
CA VAL A 203 -11.19 -22.30 12.78
C VAL A 203 -9.93 -22.61 11.98
N SER A 204 -9.63 -21.79 10.98
CA SER A 204 -8.40 -21.88 10.18
C SER A 204 -7.66 -20.55 10.22
N TYR A 205 -6.34 -20.61 10.32
CA TYR A 205 -5.43 -19.47 10.31
C TYR A 205 -4.67 -19.45 9.00
N TRP A 206 -4.56 -18.27 8.41
CA TRP A 206 -3.93 -18.06 7.12
C TRP A 206 -2.86 -16.98 7.26
N TYR A 207 -1.65 -17.26 6.79
CA TYR A 207 -0.57 -16.30 6.72
C TYR A 207 -0.25 -16.06 5.26
N ASP A 208 -0.45 -14.82 4.80
CA ASP A 208 -0.18 -14.46 3.42
C ASP A 208 0.49 -13.09 3.33
N GLY A 209 1.22 -12.89 2.24
CA GLY A 209 1.83 -11.63 1.91
C GLY A 209 3.15 -11.77 1.19
N ASN A 210 3.72 -10.61 0.89
CA ASN A 210 5.04 -10.50 0.29
C ASN A 210 5.76 -9.23 0.80
N PRO A 211 7.06 -9.05 0.53
CA PRO A 211 7.81 -7.87 0.96
C PRO A 211 7.25 -6.51 0.51
N PHE A 212 6.46 -6.48 -0.56
CA PHE A 212 5.93 -5.26 -1.20
C PHE A 212 4.53 -4.91 -0.68
N VAL A 213 3.59 -5.84 -0.79
CA VAL A 213 2.20 -5.79 -0.32
C VAL A 213 2.16 -5.72 1.21
N GLY A 214 3.08 -6.39 1.90
CA GLY A 214 3.03 -6.58 3.36
C GLY A 214 2.51 -7.97 3.72
N TYR A 215 2.85 -8.42 4.94
CA TYR A 215 2.41 -9.72 5.47
C TYR A 215 1.27 -9.53 6.44
N ARG A 216 0.28 -10.40 6.35
CA ARG A 216 -0.96 -10.35 7.12
C ARG A 216 -1.32 -11.73 7.64
N LEU A 217 -1.91 -11.74 8.83
CA LEU A 217 -2.45 -12.93 9.46
C LEU A 217 -3.97 -12.82 9.48
N TYR A 218 -4.63 -13.85 8.96
CA TYR A 218 -6.08 -13.96 8.90
C TYR A 218 -6.56 -15.14 9.72
N ARG A 219 -7.82 -15.04 10.14
CA ARG A 219 -8.56 -16.06 10.85
C ARG A 219 -9.90 -16.25 10.15
N GLU A 220 -10.17 -17.48 9.78
CA GLU A 220 -11.42 -17.93 9.20
C GLU A 220 -12.15 -18.79 10.22
N VAL A 221 -13.43 -18.53 10.43
CA VAL A 221 -14.30 -19.33 11.31
C VAL A 221 -15.50 -19.82 10.51
N ILE A 222 -15.55 -21.11 10.26
CA ILE A 222 -16.64 -21.79 9.58
C ILE A 222 -17.56 -22.38 10.64
N LYS A 223 -18.77 -21.84 10.75
CA LYS A 223 -19.84 -22.40 11.57
C LYS A 223 -20.76 -23.22 10.70
N CYS A 224 -20.83 -24.52 11.00
CA CYS A 224 -21.79 -25.43 10.39
C CYS A 224 -22.93 -25.69 11.37
N ASP A 225 -24.15 -25.32 10.99
CA ASP A 225 -25.35 -25.68 11.74
C ASP A 225 -25.62 -27.18 11.55
N ARG A 226 -24.99 -28.02 12.38
CA ARG A 226 -25.32 -29.45 12.43
C ARG A 226 -26.72 -29.57 13.04
N LYS A 227 -27.73 -29.87 12.21
CA LYS A 227 -29.05 -30.24 12.72
C LYS A 227 -28.88 -31.31 13.81
N LYS A 228 -29.42 -31.06 15.01
CA LYS A 228 -29.58 -32.10 16.03
C LYS A 228 -30.38 -33.23 15.37
N LYS A 229 -29.92 -34.48 15.50
CA LYS A 229 -30.62 -35.68 14.98
C LYS A 229 -31.99 -35.78 15.65
N GLY A 230 -33.00 -35.13 15.06
CA GLY A 230 -34.40 -35.21 15.42
C GLY A 230 -35.19 -35.66 14.20
N LYS A 231 -35.88 -36.81 14.33
CA LYS A 231 -36.71 -37.43 13.29
C LYS A 231 -37.65 -36.41 12.65
N GLN A 232 -37.39 -36.00 11.41
CA GLN A 232 -38.46 -35.53 10.52
C GLN A 232 -38.12 -35.87 9.06
N LYS A 233 -39.16 -36.38 8.40
CA LYS A 233 -39.17 -37.03 7.10
C LYS A 233 -39.05 -35.95 6.01
N GLY A 234 -38.12 -36.13 5.07
CA GLY A 234 -38.32 -35.69 3.68
C GLY A 234 -37.66 -34.40 3.17
N SER A 235 -36.92 -33.60 3.95
CA SER A 235 -36.15 -32.48 3.37
C SER A 235 -34.69 -32.48 3.79
N ILE A 236 -33.82 -32.85 2.84
CA ILE A 236 -32.37 -32.63 2.93
C ILE A 236 -32.16 -31.14 2.62
N SER A 237 -32.43 -30.27 3.59
CA SER A 237 -31.98 -28.88 3.48
C SER A 237 -30.45 -28.90 3.53
N LEU A 238 -29.79 -28.28 2.55
CA LEU A 238 -28.34 -28.12 2.56
C LEU A 238 -27.88 -27.51 3.90
N PRO A 239 -26.77 -27.99 4.49
CA PRO A 239 -26.24 -27.39 5.71
C PRO A 239 -25.99 -25.91 5.45
N LYS A 240 -26.55 -25.05 6.31
CA LYS A 240 -26.25 -23.62 6.25
C LYS A 240 -24.87 -23.42 6.88
N PHE A 241 -23.92 -23.03 6.05
CA PHE A 241 -22.59 -22.62 6.50
C PHE A 241 -22.59 -21.11 6.64
N SER A 242 -22.08 -20.62 7.77
CA SER A 242 -21.70 -19.21 7.90
C SER A 242 -20.20 -19.16 8.08
N THR A 243 -19.53 -18.47 7.15
CA THR A 243 -18.10 -18.22 7.21
C THR A 243 -17.90 -16.80 7.72
N ARG A 244 -17.08 -16.65 8.75
CA ARG A 244 -16.63 -15.35 9.25
C ARG A 244 -15.14 -15.20 8.99
N TRP A 245 -14.76 -14.11 8.33
CA TRP A 245 -13.37 -13.74 8.08
C TRP A 245 -12.94 -12.63 9.06
N GLU A 246 -11.69 -12.67 9.51
CA GLU A 246 -11.12 -11.72 10.45
C GLU A 246 -9.63 -11.51 10.15
N THR A 247 -9.18 -10.25 10.11
CA THR A 247 -7.75 -9.93 10.03
C THR A 247 -7.21 -9.78 11.45
N MET A 248 -6.23 -10.61 11.80
CA MET A 248 -5.66 -10.69 13.15
C MET A 248 -4.45 -9.78 13.34
N ALA A 249 -3.61 -9.67 12.31
CA ALA A 249 -2.41 -8.85 12.37
C ALA A 249 -2.01 -8.34 10.98
N THR A 250 -1.56 -7.10 10.94
CA THR A 250 -1.09 -6.36 9.76
C THR A 250 0.33 -5.82 9.94
N ASN A 251 0.74 -5.56 11.19
CA ASN A 251 2.04 -5.00 11.54
C ASN A 251 2.80 -5.87 12.55
N LEU A 252 4.11 -5.67 12.66
CA LEU A 252 4.98 -6.48 13.52
C LEU A 252 4.52 -6.49 14.99
N GLU A 253 3.99 -5.37 15.48
CA GLU A 253 3.54 -5.23 16.87
C GLU A 253 2.27 -6.06 17.14
N GLU A 254 1.33 -6.05 16.21
CA GLU A 254 0.15 -6.93 16.21
C GLU A 254 0.54 -8.39 16.11
N PHE A 255 1.55 -8.73 15.30
CA PHE A 255 2.06 -10.11 15.23
C PHE A 255 2.64 -10.57 16.58
N HIS A 256 3.39 -9.71 17.28
CA HIS A 256 3.86 -10.02 18.63
C HIS A 256 2.69 -10.22 19.60
N LYS A 257 1.71 -9.31 19.58
CA LYS A 257 0.52 -9.39 20.43
C LYS A 257 -0.28 -10.68 20.19
N VAL A 258 -0.52 -11.05 18.94
CA VAL A 258 -1.22 -12.30 18.60
C VAL A 258 -0.41 -13.52 19.04
N LYS A 259 0.91 -13.52 18.79
CA LYS A 259 1.82 -14.58 19.24
C LYS A 259 1.75 -14.75 20.76
N ASP A 260 1.91 -13.68 21.53
CA ASP A 260 1.90 -13.75 23.01
C ASP A 260 0.53 -14.23 23.53
N ASN A 261 -0.57 -13.75 22.96
CA ASN A 261 -1.92 -14.23 23.30
C ASN A 261 -2.09 -15.73 23.02
N PHE A 262 -1.58 -16.21 21.89
CA PHE A 262 -1.71 -17.61 21.48
C PHE A 262 -0.81 -18.55 22.29
N LEU A 263 0.39 -18.10 22.66
CA LEU A 263 1.30 -18.86 23.54
C LEU A 263 0.74 -18.97 24.97
N CYS A 264 -0.04 -17.99 25.41
CA CYS A 264 -0.75 -18.03 26.69
C CYS A 264 -2.10 -18.77 26.62
N SER A 265 -2.57 -19.13 25.42
CA SER A 265 -3.86 -19.82 25.25
C SER A 265 -3.78 -21.27 25.69
N LYS A 266 -4.88 -21.78 26.27
CA LYS A 266 -5.05 -23.19 26.62
C LYS A 266 -5.38 -24.05 25.40
N ILE A 267 -5.74 -23.43 24.27
CA ILE A 267 -6.14 -24.14 23.06
C ILE A 267 -4.89 -24.59 22.31
N SER A 268 -4.70 -25.90 22.18
CA SER A 268 -3.50 -26.49 21.57
C SER A 268 -3.26 -26.04 20.12
N SER A 269 -4.33 -25.85 19.32
CA SER A 269 -4.22 -25.34 17.95
C SER A 269 -3.74 -23.89 17.90
N GLU A 270 -4.26 -23.02 18.77
CA GLU A 270 -3.80 -21.62 18.90
C GLU A 270 -2.34 -21.59 19.34
N PHE A 271 -1.98 -22.39 20.34
CA PHE A 271 -0.59 -22.49 20.80
C PHE A 271 0.37 -22.93 19.69
N ALA A 272 0.00 -23.94 18.90
CA ALA A 272 0.79 -24.39 17.76
C ALA A 272 0.95 -23.30 16.69
N VAL A 273 -0.10 -22.51 16.43
CA VAL A 273 -0.03 -21.34 15.56
C VAL A 273 0.88 -20.27 16.14
N GLY A 274 0.80 -19.99 17.44
CA GLY A 274 1.69 -19.05 18.14
C GLY A 274 3.16 -19.42 17.98
N ARG A 275 3.50 -20.73 18.11
CA ARG A 275 4.85 -21.24 17.86
C ARG A 275 5.31 -21.05 16.42
N LYS A 276 4.43 -21.28 15.44
CA LYS A 276 4.74 -21.02 14.02
C LYS A 276 4.91 -19.52 13.72
N ILE A 277 4.12 -18.65 14.34
CA ILE A 277 4.30 -17.20 14.20
C ILE A 277 5.71 -16.80 14.69
N GLU A 278 6.12 -17.36 15.83
CA GLU A 278 7.44 -17.12 16.42
C GLU A 278 8.59 -17.60 15.55
N SER A 279 8.51 -18.82 15.01
CA SER A 279 9.58 -19.41 14.21
C SER A 279 9.63 -18.89 12.76
N ASP A 280 8.47 -18.68 12.13
CA ASP A 280 8.40 -18.51 10.68
C ASP A 280 8.11 -17.05 10.30
N ALA A 281 7.12 -16.41 10.94
CA ALA A 281 6.62 -15.10 10.52
C ALA A 281 7.44 -13.93 11.09
N ILE A 282 7.74 -13.93 12.39
CA ILE A 282 8.44 -12.82 13.06
C ILE A 282 9.83 -12.55 12.47
N PRO A 283 10.69 -13.56 12.22
CA PRO A 283 12.01 -13.32 11.64
C PRO A 283 11.96 -12.66 10.26
N VAL A 284 10.97 -13.04 9.44
CA VAL A 284 10.75 -12.44 8.12
C VAL A 284 10.37 -10.97 8.25
N LEU A 285 9.42 -10.65 9.13
CA LEU A 285 8.96 -9.28 9.39
C LEU A 285 10.06 -8.39 9.94
N GLU A 286 10.88 -8.87 10.88
CA GLU A 286 12.02 -8.12 11.39
C GLU A 286 13.05 -7.80 10.31
N LYS A 287 13.38 -8.80 9.48
CA LYS A 287 14.33 -8.63 8.36
C LYS A 287 13.82 -7.58 7.39
N LEU A 288 12.51 -7.55 7.13
CA LEU A 288 11.87 -6.54 6.28
C LEU A 288 11.92 -5.14 6.89
N ARG A 289 11.59 -5.00 8.19
CA ARG A 289 11.69 -3.72 8.91
C ARG A 289 13.12 -3.18 8.86
N LYS A 290 14.11 -4.02 9.18
CA LYS A 290 15.55 -3.69 9.11
C LYS A 290 15.97 -3.30 7.69
N SER A 291 15.47 -3.99 6.66
CA SER A 291 15.76 -3.67 5.25
C SER A 291 15.16 -2.33 4.80
N LYS A 292 13.90 -2.05 5.19
CA LYS A 292 13.23 -0.77 4.93
C LYS A 292 13.97 0.38 5.60
N GLU A 293 14.36 0.23 6.87
CA GLU A 293 15.12 1.24 7.62
C GLU A 293 16.50 1.52 6.98
N ARG A 294 17.24 0.48 6.59
CA ARG A 294 18.52 0.62 5.87
C ARG A 294 18.34 1.36 4.55
N SER A 295 17.27 1.06 3.81
CA SER A 295 16.96 1.71 2.55
C SER A 295 16.62 3.19 2.74
N LEU A 296 15.88 3.54 3.78
CA LEU A 296 15.60 4.93 4.17
C LEU A 296 16.88 5.68 4.55
N LYS A 297 17.73 5.09 5.39
CA LYS A 297 19.05 5.66 5.74
C LYS A 297 19.92 5.89 4.50
N ARG A 298 19.92 4.96 3.54
CA ARG A 298 20.62 5.11 2.25
C ARG A 298 20.04 6.25 1.41
N LYS A 299 18.71 6.34 1.28
CA LYS A 299 18.04 7.44 0.57
C LYS A 299 18.35 8.80 1.21
N HIS A 300 18.30 8.87 2.54
CA HIS A 300 18.61 10.08 3.30
C HIS A 300 20.08 10.52 3.13
N ARG A 301 21.03 9.58 3.16
CA ARG A 301 22.45 9.89 2.86
C ARG A 301 22.63 10.43 1.44
N LYS A 302 21.96 9.82 0.45
CA LYS A 302 21.99 10.29 -0.94
C LYS A 302 21.36 11.68 -1.08
N SER A 303 20.25 11.97 -0.40
CA SER A 303 19.62 13.29 -0.44
C SER A 303 20.48 14.36 0.25
N MET A 304 21.16 14.01 1.35
CA MET A 304 22.13 14.91 2.00
C MET A 304 23.31 15.23 1.08
N LEU A 305 23.86 14.25 0.37
CA LEU A 305 24.91 14.47 -0.62
C LEU A 305 24.43 15.39 -1.75
N LEU A 306 23.25 15.12 -2.32
CA LEU A 306 22.66 15.93 -3.38
C LEU A 306 22.37 17.38 -2.92
N ASN A 307 21.92 17.55 -1.68
CA ASN A 307 21.68 18.87 -1.10
C ASN A 307 23.00 19.60 -0.77
N GLY A 308 24.05 18.86 -0.42
CA GLY A 308 25.41 19.37 -0.28
C GLY A 308 25.95 19.97 -1.58
N PHE A 309 25.72 19.30 -2.72
CA PHE A 309 26.03 19.84 -4.05
C PHE A 309 25.19 21.08 -4.42
N LYS A 310 23.98 21.24 -3.87
CA LYS A 310 23.15 22.45 -4.07
C LYS A 310 23.55 23.61 -3.17
N LYS A 311 24.11 23.34 -1.99
CA LYS A 311 24.57 24.36 -1.03
C LYS A 311 26.00 24.88 -1.29
N SER A 312 26.75 24.28 -2.21
CA SER A 312 28.14 24.68 -2.50
C SER A 312 28.30 25.95 -3.35
N CYS A 313 27.25 26.75 -3.58
CA CYS A 313 27.36 28.07 -4.21
C CYS A 313 27.33 29.24 -3.22
N ILE A 314 27.38 29.00 -1.91
CA ILE A 314 27.61 30.06 -0.91
C ILE A 314 29.02 29.88 -0.36
N VAL A 315 29.94 30.66 -0.95
CA VAL A 315 31.23 31.14 -0.42
C VAL A 315 31.69 30.43 0.86
N GLY A 316 32.59 29.46 0.72
CA GLY A 316 33.13 28.73 1.86
C GLY A 316 34.29 27.83 1.48
N VAL A 317 35.50 28.40 1.56
CA VAL A 317 36.81 27.77 1.76
C VAL A 317 36.81 26.24 1.60
N THR A 318 37.26 25.80 0.43
CA THR A 318 37.68 24.41 0.18
C THR A 318 38.83 24.04 1.14
N ARG A 319 38.61 23.01 1.94
CA ARG A 319 39.66 22.41 2.76
C ARG A 319 40.70 21.72 1.87
N THR A 320 41.93 22.19 2.01
CA THR A 320 43.22 21.52 1.72
C THR A 320 43.59 21.24 0.26
N CYS A 321 43.82 22.30 -0.53
CA CYS A 321 45.00 22.30 -1.38
C CYS A 321 46.21 22.49 -0.44
N ARG A 322 47.18 21.57 -0.46
CA ARG A 322 48.48 21.81 0.18
C ARG A 322 49.06 23.06 -0.47
N ILE A 323 49.12 24.17 0.27
CA ILE A 323 49.85 25.36 -0.17
C ILE A 323 51.31 24.91 -0.25
N ARG A 324 51.80 24.61 -1.46
CA ARG A 324 53.24 24.52 -1.69
C ARG A 324 53.76 25.93 -1.47
N ALA A 325 54.63 26.09 -0.47
CA ALA A 325 55.38 27.33 -0.31
C ALA A 325 56.07 27.63 -1.65
N PRO A 326 55.94 28.85 -2.20
CA PRO A 326 56.65 29.19 -3.42
C PRO A 326 58.16 29.06 -3.13
N VAL A 327 58.81 28.16 -3.87
CA VAL A 327 60.25 27.92 -3.76
C VAL A 327 60.94 29.15 -4.33
N ASN A 328 61.54 29.97 -3.46
CA ASN A 328 62.29 31.14 -3.84
C ASN A 328 63.75 30.73 -4.03
N TYR A 329 64.15 30.44 -5.27
CA TYR A 329 65.55 30.17 -5.59
C TYR A 329 66.33 31.47 -5.53
N THR A 330 66.94 31.79 -4.39
CA THR A 330 67.97 32.82 -4.32
C THR A 330 69.31 32.17 -4.67
N PHE A 331 70.06 32.80 -5.59
CA PHE A 331 71.33 32.27 -6.11
C PHE A 331 72.34 31.99 -4.98
N GLU A 332 72.23 32.71 -3.86
CA GLU A 332 73.05 32.51 -2.67
C GLU A 332 72.78 31.19 -1.94
N GLU A 333 71.52 30.72 -1.86
CA GLU A 333 71.22 29.43 -1.24
C GLU A 333 71.76 28.27 -2.08
N TYR A 334 71.74 28.42 -3.40
CA TYR A 334 72.32 27.43 -4.31
C TYR A 334 73.85 27.36 -4.20
N ASN A 335 74.52 28.51 -4.17
CA ASN A 335 75.98 28.54 -4.00
C ASN A 335 76.40 27.98 -2.64
N ARG A 336 75.66 28.30 -1.57
CA ARG A 336 75.91 27.76 -0.24
C ARG A 336 75.78 26.23 -0.21
N ALA A 337 74.75 25.69 -0.86
CA ALA A 337 74.55 24.24 -0.97
C ALA A 337 75.67 23.55 -1.79
N ILE A 338 76.20 24.24 -2.83
CA ILE A 338 77.35 23.75 -3.60
C ILE A 338 78.62 23.76 -2.73
N ASP A 339 78.89 24.85 -2.02
CA ASP A 339 80.08 24.97 -1.18
C ASP A 339 80.07 23.92 -0.04
N ASP A 340 78.90 23.69 0.57
CA ASP A 340 78.72 22.65 1.59
C ASP A 340 78.96 21.25 1.00
N ALA A 341 78.44 20.97 -0.20
CA ALA A 341 78.68 19.69 -0.88
C ALA A 341 80.15 19.48 -1.27
N ILE A 342 80.84 20.53 -1.72
CA ILE A 342 82.28 20.49 -2.01
C ILE A 342 83.07 20.30 -0.72
N GLY A 343 82.70 20.97 0.37
CA GLY A 343 83.30 20.79 1.70
C GLY A 343 83.20 19.35 2.21
N ILE A 344 82.02 18.73 2.06
CA ILE A 344 81.78 17.33 2.43
C ILE A 344 82.59 16.36 1.57
N SER A 345 82.76 16.64 0.27
CA SER A 345 83.57 15.80 -0.60
C SER A 345 85.07 15.80 -0.23
N ARG A 346 85.59 16.96 0.24
CA ARG A 346 86.97 17.09 0.72
C ARG A 346 87.22 16.35 2.03
N THR A 347 86.25 16.36 2.95
CA THR A 347 86.37 15.63 4.22
C THR A 347 86.25 14.12 4.00
N LEU A 348 85.41 13.65 3.08
CA LEU A 348 85.32 12.23 2.72
C LEU A 348 86.58 11.72 1.98
N GLY A 349 87.23 12.57 1.17
CA GLY A 349 88.52 12.25 0.53
C GLY A 349 89.68 12.07 1.53
N CYS A 350 89.70 12.86 2.62
CA CYS A 350 90.67 12.67 3.71
C CYS A 350 90.42 11.40 4.53
N TRP A 351 89.18 10.93 4.64
CA TRP A 351 88.86 9.68 5.33
C TRP A 351 89.21 8.42 4.50
N LEU A 352 89.13 8.50 3.16
CA LEU A 352 89.51 7.40 2.27
C LEU A 352 91.03 7.20 2.11
N LEU A 353 91.84 8.26 2.30
CA LEU A 353 93.31 8.15 2.36
C LEU A 353 93.85 7.66 3.70
N LEU A 354 93.01 7.53 4.73
CA LEU A 354 93.35 6.99 6.05
C LEU A 354 92.97 5.51 6.22
N ILE A 355 92.40 4.90 5.18
CA ILE A 355 91.95 3.49 5.14
C ILE A 355 92.70 2.67 4.07
N MET A 356 93.67 3.26 3.36
CA MET A 356 94.73 2.53 2.64
C MET A 356 96.04 2.66 3.41
#